data_AF-A0A2S1JLW9-F1
#
_entry.id   AF-A0A2S1JLW9-F1
#
_cell.length_a   1.000
_cell.length_b   1.000
_cell.length_c   1.000
_cell.angle_alpha   90.00
_cell.angle_beta   90.00
_cell.angle_gamma   90.00
#
_symmetry.space_group_name_H-M   'P 1'
#
loop_
_entity.id
_entity.type
_entity.pdbx_description
1 polymer ?
#
loop_
_entity_poly.entity_id
_entity_poly.type
_entity_poly.pdbx_seq_one_letter_code
_entity_poly.pdbx_strand_id
1 'polypeptide(L)' 'MSANGNSRLLTIAIHEETLAALLAQRYLHAEELHCLTPGARRRLHRVLLRSLIPEQKRKAVATGVPGVHF' A
#
# COMPACT_ATOMS: atom_id res chain seq x y z
N MET A 1 5.55 7.70 -32.84
CA MET A 1 5.08 8.76 -31.92
C MET A 1 5.96 8.68 -30.67
N SER A 2 6.96 9.56 -30.55
CA SER A 2 7.96 9.52 -29.47
C SER A 2 7.56 10.38 -28.26
N ALA A 3 7.71 9.76 -27.08
CA ALA A 3 8.16 10.27 -25.76
C ALA A 3 7.64 11.61 -25.22
N ASN A 4 6.93 11.58 -24.08
CA ASN A 4 7.48 11.96 -22.76
C ASN A 4 6.40 12.03 -21.67
N GLY A 5 6.69 11.44 -20.50
CA GLY A 5 5.87 11.61 -19.30
C GLY A 5 6.20 10.61 -18.21
N ASN A 6 7.46 10.54 -17.76
CA ASN A 6 7.88 10.01 -16.46
C ASN A 6 6.94 8.94 -15.85
N SER A 7 6.95 7.70 -16.35
CA SER A 7 6.51 6.59 -15.53
C SER A 7 7.58 6.36 -14.46
N ARG A 8 7.60 7.24 -13.45
CA ARG A 8 8.38 7.06 -12.23
C ARG A 8 7.81 5.83 -11.54
N LEU A 9 8.32 4.68 -11.92
CA LEU A 9 8.01 3.42 -11.27
C LEU A 9 8.53 3.52 -9.85
N LEU A 10 7.63 3.36 -8.89
CA LEU A 10 7.99 3.35 -7.49
C LEU A 10 8.42 1.93 -7.15
N THR A 11 9.70 1.75 -6.86
CA THR A 11 10.20 0.47 -6.33
C THR A 11 9.92 0.48 -4.84
N ILE A 12 9.07 -0.44 -4.38
CA ILE A 12 8.72 -0.59 -2.97
C ILE A 12 9.32 -1.91 -2.51
N ALA A 13 10.24 -1.85 -1.55
CA ALA A 13 10.64 -3.01 -0.76
C ALA A 13 9.73 -3.08 0.47
N ILE A 14 9.26 -4.28 0.79
CA ILE A 14 8.53 -4.55 2.03
C ILE A 14 9.27 -5.63 2.81
N HIS A 15 9.28 -5.51 4.13
CA HIS A 15 9.78 -6.58 4.99
C HIS A 15 8.89 -7.81 4.90
N GLU A 16 9.51 -8.99 4.94
CA GLU A 16 8.82 -10.28 4.88
C GLU A 16 7.76 -10.42 5.99
N GLU A 17 8.09 -9.99 7.21
CA GLU A 17 7.17 -10.00 8.36
C GLU A 17 5.89 -9.19 8.10
N THR A 18 6.04 -8.01 7.48
CA THR A 18 4.90 -7.16 7.10
C THR A 18 4.05 -7.84 6.03
N LEU A 19 4.68 -8.50 5.05
CA LEU A 19 3.97 -9.26 4.03
C LEU A 19 3.20 -10.45 4.66
N ALA A 20 3.85 -11.19 5.56
CA ALA A 20 3.23 -12.30 6.29
C ALA A 20 2.02 -11.82 7.11
N ALA A 21 2.13 -10.67 7.79
CA ALA A 21 1.01 -10.09 8.52
C ALA A 21 -0.16 -9.69 7.60
N LEU A 22 0.12 -9.11 6.43
CA LEU A 22 -0.91 -8.75 5.43
C LEU A 22 -1.65 -9.98 4.88
N LEU A 23 -0.92 -11.07 4.64
CA LEU A 23 -1.50 -12.35 4.21
C LEU A 23 -2.33 -12.98 5.34
N ALA A 24 -1.78 -13.04 6.57
CA ALA A 24 -2.46 -13.62 7.72
C ALA A 24 -3.77 -12.91 8.07
N GLN A 25 -3.80 -11.58 7.94
CA GLN A 25 -4.99 -10.76 8.20
C GLN A 25 -5.97 -10.72 7.01
N ARG A 26 -5.71 -11.49 5.95
CA ARG A 26 -6.54 -11.55 4.72
C ARG A 26 -6.72 -10.20 4.03
N TYR A 27 -5.79 -9.27 4.25
CA TYR A 27 -5.76 -8.00 3.52
C TYR A 27 -5.19 -8.17 2.11
N LEU A 28 -4.43 -9.24 1.89
CA LEU A 28 -3.87 -9.63 0.60
C LEU A 28 -3.94 -11.15 0.47
N HIS A 29 -4.31 -11.65 -0.71
CA HIS A 29 -4.19 -13.07 -1.05
C HIS A 29 -2.84 -13.33 -1.73
N ALA A 30 -2.28 -14.52 -1.56
CA ALA A 30 -0.97 -14.87 -2.14
C ALA A 30 -1.00 -14.77 -3.67
N GLU A 31 -2.10 -15.17 -4.29
CA GLU A 31 -2.33 -15.11 -5.73
C GLU A 31 -2.32 -13.67 -6.26
N GLU A 32 -2.71 -12.70 -5.43
CA GLU A 32 -2.75 -11.29 -5.79
C GLU A 32 -1.34 -10.68 -5.92
N LEU A 33 -0.31 -11.31 -5.32
CA LEU A 33 1.10 -10.92 -5.47
C LEU A 33 1.57 -11.03 -6.92
N HIS A 34 1.05 -11.99 -7.67
CA HIS A 34 1.40 -12.20 -9.07
C HIS A 34 0.78 -11.17 -10.02
N CYS A 35 -0.11 -10.30 -9.54
CA CYS A 35 -0.72 -9.22 -10.32
C CYS A 35 -1.41 -9.67 -11.63
N LEU A 36 -1.87 -10.93 -11.71
CA LEU A 36 -2.41 -11.54 -12.93
C LEU A 36 -3.68 -10.85 -13.43
N THR A 37 -4.42 -10.18 -12.56
CA THR A 37 -5.61 -9.41 -12.92
C THR A 37 -5.43 -7.92 -12.61
N PRO A 38 -6.11 -7.01 -13.35
CA PRO A 38 -6.15 -5.59 -12.99
C PRO A 38 -6.66 -5.34 -11.58
N GLY A 39 -7.60 -6.17 -11.09
CA GLY A 39 -8.12 -6.11 -9.73
C GLY A 39 -7.05 -6.41 -8.68
N ALA A 40 -6.32 -7.52 -8.85
CA ALA A 40 -5.20 -7.91 -7.99
C ALA A 40 -4.14 -6.80 -7.91
N ARG A 41 -3.73 -6.26 -9.05
CA ARG A 41 -2.76 -5.15 -9.13
C ARG A 41 -3.24 -3.90 -8.38
N ARG A 42 -4.50 -3.49 -8.57
CA ARG A 42 -5.07 -2.33 -7.86
C ARG A 42 -5.17 -2.56 -6.35
N ARG A 43 -5.40 -3.80 -5.92
CA ARG A 43 -5.47 -4.16 -4.52
C ARG A 43 -4.10 -4.17 -3.88
N LEU A 44 -3.12 -4.85 -4.50
CA LEU A 44 -1.73 -4.86 -4.07
C LEU A 44 -1.20 -3.42 -3.95
N HIS A 45 -1.42 -2.59 -4.98
CA HIS A 45 -1.02 -1.19 -4.95
C HIS A 45 -1.62 -0.42 -3.77
N ARG A 46 -2.92 -0.60 -3.48
CA ARG A 46 -3.56 0.03 -2.31
C ARG A 46 -2.97 -0.44 -0.99
N VAL A 47 -2.67 -1.73 -0.86
CA VAL A 47 -2.06 -2.30 0.34
C VAL A 47 -0.64 -1.74 0.56
N LEU A 48 0.18 -1.73 -0.49
CA LEU A 48 1.54 -1.17 -0.43
C LEU A 48 1.54 0.34 -0.12
N LEU A 49 0.65 1.11 -0.77
CA LEU A 49 0.52 2.53 -0.44
C LEU A 49 0.09 2.75 1.01
N ARG A 50 -0.80 1.91 1.53
CA ARG A 50 -1.16 1.96 2.94
C ARG A 50 0.03 1.66 3.83
N SER A 51 0.87 0.66 3.53
CA SER A 51 2.04 0.31 4.33
C SER A 51 3.10 1.40 4.38
N LEU A 52 3.15 2.28 3.38
CA LEU A 52 4.01 3.46 3.39
C LEU A 52 3.54 4.57 4.34
N ILE A 53 2.27 4.56 4.76
CA ILE A 53 1.76 5.53 5.73
C ILE A 53 2.22 5.08 7.12
N PRO A 54 3.05 5.87 7.82
CA PRO A 54 3.51 5.54 9.17
C PRO A 54 2.30 5.29 10.08
N GLU A 55 2.39 4.25 10.91
CA GLU A 55 1.34 3.84 11.86
C GLU A 55 0.76 5.01 12.70
N GLN A 56 1.57 6.03 13.00
CA GLN A 56 1.13 7.24 13.71
C GLN A 56 0.00 7.99 12.98
N LYS A 57 -0.02 7.98 11.64
CA LYS A 57 -1.05 8.66 10.85
C LYS A 57 -2.32 7.82 10.66
N ARG A 58 -2.25 6.49 10.83
CA ARG A 58 -3.41 5.58 10.75
C ARG A 58 -4.31 5.70 11.97
N LYS A 59 -3.74 5.91 13.16
CA LYS A 59 -4.52 6.18 14.39
C LYS A 59 -5.26 7.51 14.32
N ALA A 60 -4.63 8.56 13.81
CA ALA A 60 -5.24 9.90 13.73
C ALA A 60 -6.50 9.99 12.85
N VAL A 61 -6.71 9.06 11.90
CA VAL A 61 -7.92 9.01 11.07
C VAL A 61 -9.03 8.16 11.70
N ALA A 62 -8.68 7.15 12.51
CA ALA A 62 -9.65 6.27 13.17
C ALA A 62 -10.20 6.85 14.48
N THR A 63 -9.40 7.64 15.19
CA THR A 63 -9.86 8.51 16.28
C THR A 63 -10.05 9.91 15.71
N GLY A 64 -11.29 10.30 15.42
CA GLY A 64 -11.63 11.67 15.04
C GLY A 64 -11.28 12.66 16.15
N VAL A 65 -10.01 13.04 16.24
CA VAL A 65 -9.53 14.11 17.11
C VAL A 65 -9.14 15.27 16.20
N PRO A 66 -9.98 16.33 16.12
CA PRO A 66 -9.62 17.53 15.41
C PRO A 66 -8.58 18.29 16.23
N GLY A 67 -7.47 18.62 15.58
CA GLY A 67 -6.56 19.67 16.04
C GLY A 67 -5.31 19.16 16.74
N VAL A 68 -4.18 19.27 16.04
CA VAL A 68 -3.00 19.95 16.58
C VAL A 68 -2.34 20.71 15.41
N HIS A 69 -2.45 22.04 15.45
CA HIS A 69 -1.53 22.94 14.76
C HIS A 69 -0.19 22.90 15.49
N PHE A 70 0.91 22.69 14.75
CA PHE A 70 2.16 23.44 14.86
C PHE A 70 2.80 23.50 13.48
#